data_AF-A0A4V0YNS3-F1
#
_entry.id   AF-A0A4V0YNS3-F1
#
_cell.length_a   1.000
_cell.length_b   1.000
_cell.length_c   1.000
_cell.angle_alpha   90.00
_cell.angle_beta   90.00
_cell.angle_gamma   90.00
#
_symmetry.space_group_name_H-M   'P 1'
#
loop_
_entity.id
_entity.type
_entity.pdbx_description
1 polymer ?
#
loop_
_entity_poly.entity_id
_entity_poly.type
_entity_poly.pdbx_seq_one_letter_code
_entity_poly.pdbx_strand_id
1 'polypeptide(L)'
;MSLRARWLQMLASHAGRAGLVSLTLGLVVLLWQPTDAGWWAARLFGAAALMLTASTLFLRPTPGRRPLHRIFGWAALAALVGHVTMTTAFQPVFWRWLSSAVPIEIVAGIVALLAFLVVLLVQRSRVIRRRLGPFASLSVHRTAGYLLMAAAAIHIALISGMVMLAAAALLAGLAFLLVEGLLRERHILRLAITLGLFVGAIAWLAMGSMAETRLASLRQAPIDHARFLHTDHTGLACAGCHHNFVDRTGSENCLTCHKRISVSETTRIDGMFHAFCSDCHRRDKQVGRKFGPIDDCNGCHGR
;
A
#
# COMPACT_ATOMS: atom_id res chain seq x y z
N MET A 1 40.98 5.52 1.73
CA MET A 1 39.70 4.80 1.95
C MET A 1 39.98 3.31 1.80
N SER A 2 39.64 2.48 2.78
CA SER A 2 39.98 1.04 2.77
C SER A 2 39.24 0.29 1.65
N LEU A 3 39.80 -0.84 1.20
CA LEU A 3 39.16 -1.74 0.22
C LEU A 3 37.74 -2.14 0.67
N ARG A 4 37.56 -2.41 1.96
CA ARG A 4 36.25 -2.72 2.57
C ARG A 4 35.22 -1.59 2.36
N ALA A 5 35.61 -0.35 2.56
CA ALA A 5 34.72 0.80 2.38
C ALA A 5 34.30 0.99 0.91
N ARG A 6 35.21 0.77 -0.04
CA ARG A 6 34.89 0.78 -1.49
C ARG A 6 33.90 -0.34 -1.84
N TRP A 7 34.12 -1.55 -1.32
CA TRP A 7 33.23 -2.69 -1.52
C TRP A 7 31.83 -2.44 -0.99
N LEU A 8 31.68 -1.95 0.24
CA LEU A 8 30.37 -1.63 0.82
C LEU A 8 29.63 -0.54 0.03
N GLN A 9 30.35 0.48 -0.45
CA GLN A 9 29.76 1.53 -1.28
C GLN A 9 29.26 0.98 -2.64
N MET A 10 30.03 0.08 -3.24
CA MET A 10 29.66 -0.59 -4.48
C MET A 10 28.42 -1.47 -4.28
N LEU A 11 28.39 -2.31 -3.23
CA LEU A 11 27.24 -3.15 -2.90
C LEU A 11 25.98 -2.32 -2.66
N ALA A 12 26.08 -1.25 -1.86
CA ALA A 12 24.95 -0.35 -1.63
C ALA A 12 24.44 0.27 -2.94
N SER A 13 25.33 0.68 -3.87
CA SER A 13 24.92 1.20 -5.18
C SER A 13 24.17 0.16 -6.03
N HIS A 14 24.60 -1.10 -6.01
CA HIS A 14 23.91 -2.18 -6.72
C HIS A 14 22.56 -2.49 -6.10
N ALA A 15 22.48 -2.57 -4.77
CA ALA A 15 21.23 -2.74 -4.04
C ALA A 15 20.22 -1.63 -4.39
N GLY A 16 20.63 -0.36 -4.36
CA GLY A 16 19.73 0.75 -4.71
C GLY A 16 19.19 0.68 -6.14
N ARG A 17 20.03 0.29 -7.12
CA ARG A 17 19.60 0.09 -8.52
C ARG A 17 18.65 -1.09 -8.67
N ALA A 18 18.96 -2.23 -8.05
CA ALA A 18 18.07 -3.39 -8.04
C ALA A 18 16.71 -3.04 -7.42
N GLY A 19 16.73 -2.30 -6.31
CA GLY A 19 15.53 -1.82 -5.63
C GLY A 19 14.62 -0.98 -6.53
N LEU A 20 15.19 0.01 -7.23
CA LEU A 20 14.43 0.84 -8.18
C LEU A 20 13.86 0.03 -9.35
N VAL A 21 14.61 -0.92 -9.90
CA VAL A 21 14.13 -1.79 -10.99
C VAL A 21 12.97 -2.65 -10.51
N SER A 22 13.11 -3.35 -9.38
CA SER A 22 12.06 -4.21 -8.83
C SER A 22 10.79 -3.41 -8.47
N LEU A 23 10.93 -2.23 -7.88
CA LEU A 23 9.79 -1.33 -7.63
C LEU A 23 9.10 -0.92 -8.94
N THR A 24 9.87 -0.54 -9.95
CA THR A 24 9.33 -0.14 -11.26
C THR A 24 8.54 -1.28 -11.89
N LEU A 25 9.08 -2.50 -11.87
CA LEU A 25 8.39 -3.68 -12.38
C LEU A 25 7.07 -3.94 -11.64
N GLY A 26 7.07 -3.89 -10.31
CA GLY A 26 5.86 -4.06 -9.51
C GLY A 26 4.79 -3.00 -9.83
N LEU A 27 5.21 -1.73 -10.00
CA LEU A 27 4.30 -0.64 -10.34
C LEU A 27 3.78 -0.70 -11.78
N VAL A 28 4.60 -1.15 -12.73
CA VAL A 28 4.15 -1.37 -14.12
C VAL A 28 3.04 -2.42 -14.15
N VAL A 29 3.22 -3.54 -13.44
CA VAL A 29 2.18 -4.58 -13.33
C VAL A 29 0.92 -4.01 -12.69
N LEU A 30 1.05 -3.24 -11.60
CA LEU A 30 -0.09 -2.58 -10.94
C LEU A 30 -0.85 -1.62 -11.86
N LEU A 31 -0.13 -0.78 -12.63
CA LEU A 31 -0.73 0.19 -13.54
C LEU A 31 -1.39 -0.46 -14.76
N TRP A 32 -1.01 -1.70 -15.09
CA TRP A 32 -1.62 -2.49 -16.16
C TRP A 32 -2.85 -3.29 -15.69
N GLN A 33 -3.11 -3.38 -14.38
CA GLN A 33 -4.29 -4.07 -13.88
C GLN A 33 -5.57 -3.33 -14.32
N PRO A 34 -6.57 -4.02 -14.89
CA PRO A 34 -7.80 -3.37 -15.29
C PRO A 34 -8.52 -2.76 -14.09
N THR A 35 -8.99 -1.53 -14.27
CA THR A 35 -9.77 -0.75 -13.30
C THR A 35 -10.59 0.29 -14.09
N ASP A 36 -11.42 1.10 -13.43
CA ASP A 36 -12.05 2.26 -14.05
C ASP A 36 -11.07 3.46 -14.12
N ALA A 37 -11.48 4.50 -14.85
CA ALA A 37 -10.62 5.65 -15.12
C ALA A 37 -10.25 6.45 -13.86
N GLY A 38 -11.16 6.57 -12.90
CA GLY A 38 -10.93 7.34 -11.66
C GLY A 38 -9.89 6.67 -10.78
N TRP A 39 -10.04 5.36 -10.57
CA TRP A 39 -9.07 4.57 -9.82
C TRP A 39 -7.75 4.40 -10.56
N TRP A 40 -7.75 4.32 -11.89
CA TRP A 40 -6.50 4.36 -12.66
C TRP A 40 -5.72 5.66 -12.41
N ALA A 41 -6.39 6.81 -12.41
CA ALA A 41 -5.74 8.10 -12.12
C ALA A 41 -5.19 8.12 -10.68
N ALA A 42 -5.96 7.65 -9.69
CA ALA A 42 -5.51 7.53 -8.31
C ALA A 42 -4.26 6.63 -8.18
N ARG A 43 -4.23 5.49 -8.89
CA ARG A 43 -3.07 4.58 -8.94
C ARG A 43 -1.87 5.24 -9.59
N LEU A 44 -2.05 5.95 -10.70
CA LEU A 44 -0.98 6.66 -11.40
C LEU A 44 -0.29 7.67 -10.48
N PHE A 45 -1.07 8.50 -9.78
CA PHE A 45 -0.54 9.47 -8.83
C PHE A 45 0.17 8.79 -7.64
N GLY A 46 -0.40 7.72 -7.09
CA GLY A 46 0.22 6.96 -6.00
C GLY A 46 1.55 6.31 -6.42
N ALA A 47 1.59 5.68 -7.60
CA ALA A 47 2.79 5.07 -8.18
C ALA A 47 3.87 6.12 -8.45
N ALA A 48 3.49 7.27 -9.01
CA ALA A 48 4.41 8.39 -9.24
C ALA A 48 4.99 8.93 -7.93
N ALA A 49 4.16 9.11 -6.89
CA ALA A 49 4.63 9.53 -5.57
C ALA A 49 5.65 8.55 -4.98
N LEU A 50 5.38 7.24 -5.07
CA LEU A 50 6.30 6.20 -4.61
C LEU A 50 7.63 6.24 -5.37
N MET A 51 7.60 6.28 -6.71
CA MET A 51 8.81 6.26 -7.53
C MET A 51 9.66 7.51 -7.38
N LEU A 52 9.03 8.68 -7.30
CA LEU A 52 9.74 9.93 -7.06
C LEU A 52 10.38 9.92 -5.67
N THR A 53 9.68 9.42 -4.65
CA THR A 53 10.23 9.26 -3.30
C THR A 53 11.42 8.30 -3.29
N ALA A 54 11.28 7.10 -3.85
CA ALA A 54 12.36 6.13 -3.98
C ALA A 54 13.57 6.74 -4.71
N SER A 55 13.32 7.48 -5.79
CA SER A 55 14.35 8.20 -6.54
C SER A 55 15.02 9.28 -5.70
N THR A 56 14.30 10.02 -4.85
CA THR A 56 14.92 11.01 -3.95
C THR A 56 15.79 10.38 -2.87
N LEU A 57 15.42 9.21 -2.35
CA LEU A 57 16.24 8.47 -1.37
C LEU A 57 17.53 7.96 -2.03
N PHE A 58 17.42 7.44 -3.25
CA PHE A 58 18.57 6.98 -4.02
C PHE A 58 19.50 8.14 -4.46
N LEU A 59 18.92 9.25 -4.91
CA LEU A 59 19.64 10.46 -5.33
C LEU A 59 20.07 11.29 -4.13
N ARG A 60 21.23 10.94 -3.56
CA ARG A 60 21.87 11.74 -2.51
C ARG A 60 22.13 13.18 -2.97
N PRO A 61 21.84 14.18 -2.12
CA PRO A 61 22.11 15.57 -2.44
C PRO A 61 23.62 15.87 -2.34
N THR A 62 24.35 15.68 -3.43
CA THR A 62 25.66 16.34 -3.63
C THR A 62 25.44 17.80 -4.01
N PRO A 63 26.42 18.72 -3.85
CA PRO A 63 26.23 20.15 -4.16
C PRO A 63 25.58 20.41 -5.52
N GLY A 64 25.98 19.69 -6.58
CA GLY A 64 25.38 19.80 -7.92
C GLY A 64 24.01 19.12 -8.09
N ARG A 65 23.60 18.19 -7.21
CA ARG A 65 22.33 17.45 -7.29
C ARG A 65 21.23 18.00 -6.38
N ARG A 66 21.52 19.00 -5.55
CA ARG A 66 20.52 19.64 -4.68
C ARG A 66 19.28 20.15 -5.43
N PRO A 67 19.39 20.78 -6.62
CA PRO A 67 18.21 21.21 -7.37
C PRO A 67 17.33 20.03 -7.77
N LEU A 68 17.93 18.94 -8.27
CA LEU A 68 17.19 17.73 -8.67
C LEU A 68 16.46 17.08 -7.49
N HIS A 69 17.13 16.92 -6.35
CA HIS A 69 16.48 16.38 -5.14
C HIS A 69 15.28 17.23 -4.70
N ARG A 70 15.37 18.56 -4.83
CA ARG A 70 14.25 19.47 -4.53
C ARG A 70 13.11 19.36 -5.54
N ILE A 71 13.42 19.26 -6.84
CA ILE A 71 12.42 19.09 -7.90
C ILE A 71 11.65 17.78 -7.68
N PHE A 72 12.36 16.67 -7.46
CA PHE A 72 11.74 15.38 -7.22
C PHE A 72 10.91 15.35 -5.93
N GLY A 73 11.38 15.98 -4.85
CA GLY A 73 10.61 16.08 -3.61
C GLY A 73 9.30 16.86 -3.77
N TRP A 74 9.31 17.93 -4.57
CA TRP A 74 8.09 18.67 -4.90
C TRP A 74 7.16 17.92 -5.83
N ALA A 75 7.70 17.25 -6.85
CA ALA A 75 6.92 16.40 -7.73
C ALA A 75 6.27 15.24 -6.95
N ALA A 76 6.99 14.64 -6.01
CA ALA A 76 6.46 13.60 -5.11
C ALA A 76 5.31 14.14 -4.25
N LEU A 77 5.43 15.37 -3.72
CA LEU A 77 4.33 16.01 -2.99
C LEU A 77 3.11 16.24 -3.89
N ALA A 78 3.32 16.78 -5.09
CA ALA A 78 2.21 17.03 -6.02
C ALA A 78 1.49 15.73 -6.39
N ALA A 79 2.24 14.66 -6.66
CA ALA A 79 1.70 13.34 -6.91
C ALA A 79 0.96 12.76 -5.70
N LEU A 80 1.51 12.91 -4.49
CA LEU A 80 0.85 12.48 -3.25
C LEU A 80 -0.47 13.22 -3.01
N VAL A 81 -0.48 14.55 -3.19
CA VAL A 81 -1.70 15.36 -3.08
C VAL A 81 -2.72 14.91 -4.12
N GLY A 82 -2.31 14.71 -5.39
CA GLY A 82 -3.17 14.17 -6.43
C GLY A 82 -3.77 12.82 -6.04
N HIS A 83 -2.96 11.90 -5.52
CA HIS A 83 -3.43 10.59 -5.05
C HIS A 83 -4.49 10.74 -3.95
N VAL A 84 -4.20 11.50 -2.88
CA VAL A 84 -5.14 11.72 -1.77
C VAL A 84 -6.42 12.42 -2.23
N THR A 85 -6.33 13.41 -3.10
CA THR A 85 -7.50 14.11 -3.63
C THR A 85 -8.36 13.18 -4.48
N MET A 86 -7.77 12.39 -5.38
CA MET A 86 -8.53 11.47 -6.22
C MET A 86 -9.21 10.38 -5.37
N THR A 87 -8.50 9.78 -4.41
CA THR A 87 -9.09 8.73 -3.56
C THR A 87 -10.22 9.25 -2.67
N THR A 88 -10.08 10.45 -2.12
CA THR A 88 -11.13 11.06 -1.27
C THR A 88 -12.30 11.66 -2.05
N ALA A 89 -12.07 12.13 -3.28
CA ALA A 89 -13.12 12.72 -4.11
C ALA A 89 -13.97 11.66 -4.83
N PHE A 90 -13.37 10.58 -5.32
CA PHE A 90 -14.10 9.56 -6.09
C PHE A 90 -14.83 8.54 -5.22
N GLN A 91 -14.56 8.50 -3.92
CA GLN A 91 -15.20 7.57 -2.99
C GLN A 91 -15.82 8.31 -1.82
N PRO A 92 -17.07 8.79 -1.94
CA PRO A 92 -17.79 9.39 -0.81
C PRO A 92 -17.88 8.43 0.39
N VAL A 93 -17.90 7.12 0.11
CA VAL A 93 -17.95 6.05 1.10
C VAL A 93 -16.62 5.88 1.84
N PHE A 94 -15.49 6.38 1.30
CA PHE A 94 -14.16 6.30 1.94
C PHE A 94 -14.20 6.75 3.40
N TRP A 95 -14.93 7.83 3.68
CA TRP A 95 -15.05 8.37 5.03
C TRP A 95 -15.76 7.44 6.02
N ARG A 96 -16.66 6.55 5.53
CA ARG A 96 -17.31 5.53 6.37
C ARG A 96 -16.33 4.44 6.82
N TRP A 97 -15.24 4.24 6.09
CA TRP A 97 -14.20 3.27 6.42
C TRP A 97 -13.23 3.77 7.50
N LEU A 98 -13.29 5.05 7.87
CA LEU A 98 -12.51 5.61 8.97
C LEU A 98 -13.13 5.26 10.32
N SER A 99 -13.30 3.95 10.57
CA SER A 99 -13.81 3.37 11.80
C SER A 99 -12.70 2.59 12.52
N SER A 100 -13.02 1.96 13.65
CA SER A 100 -12.11 1.01 14.30
C SER A 100 -11.73 -0.17 13.41
N ALA A 101 -12.60 -0.52 12.44
CA ALA A 101 -12.35 -1.55 11.45
C ALA A 101 -11.68 -1.00 10.18
N VAL A 102 -10.92 0.09 10.24
CA VAL A 102 -10.21 0.61 9.07
C VAL A 102 -9.22 -0.44 8.51
N PRO A 103 -9.28 -0.82 7.23
CA PRO A 103 -8.33 -1.77 6.62
C PRO A 103 -6.87 -1.38 6.86
N ILE A 104 -5.99 -2.35 7.05
CA ILE A 104 -4.58 -2.08 7.42
C ILE A 104 -3.80 -1.42 6.31
N GLU A 105 -4.11 -1.71 5.06
CA GLU A 105 -3.58 -1.01 3.91
C GLU A 105 -3.84 0.50 4.04
N ILE A 106 -5.04 0.93 4.49
CA ILE A 106 -5.35 2.35 4.69
C ILE A 106 -4.55 2.92 5.87
N VAL A 107 -4.39 2.16 6.97
CA VAL A 107 -3.52 2.58 8.08
C VAL A 107 -2.08 2.80 7.61
N ALA A 108 -1.53 1.89 6.81
CA ALA A 108 -0.20 2.03 6.23
C ALA A 108 -0.11 3.26 5.32
N GLY A 109 -1.14 3.54 4.52
CA GLY A 109 -1.23 4.75 3.70
C GLY A 109 -1.23 6.05 4.53
N ILE A 110 -1.95 6.08 5.65
CA ILE A 110 -1.96 7.20 6.59
C ILE A 110 -0.57 7.38 7.22
N VAL A 111 0.08 6.29 7.66
CA VAL A 111 1.45 6.37 8.19
C VAL A 111 2.43 6.89 7.15
N ALA A 112 2.30 6.46 5.89
CA ALA A 112 3.10 6.99 4.79
C ALA A 112 2.91 8.50 4.64
N LEU A 113 1.67 8.99 4.60
CA LEU A 113 1.36 10.42 4.54
C LEU A 113 1.96 11.20 5.72
N LEU A 114 1.80 10.71 6.94
CA LEU A 114 2.38 11.34 8.14
C LEU A 114 3.91 11.39 8.09
N ALA A 115 4.55 10.31 7.64
CA ALA A 115 6.00 10.27 7.46
C ALA A 115 6.46 11.29 6.39
N PHE A 116 5.70 11.45 5.31
CA PHE A 116 5.94 12.51 4.30
C PHE A 116 5.84 13.92 4.91
N LEU A 117 4.83 14.17 5.75
CA LEU A 117 4.68 15.45 6.44
C LEU A 117 5.87 15.73 7.37
N VAL A 118 6.39 14.73 8.09
CA VAL A 118 7.61 14.88 8.90
C VAL A 118 8.81 15.25 8.03
N VAL A 119 8.99 14.59 6.87
CA VAL A 119 10.03 14.92 5.89
C VAL A 119 9.95 16.39 5.48
N LEU A 120 8.75 16.88 5.15
CA LEU A 120 8.51 18.27 4.77
C LEU A 120 8.73 19.26 5.93
N LEU A 121 8.22 18.96 7.12
CA LEU A 121 8.33 19.82 8.30
C LEU A 121 9.79 20.05 8.68
N VAL A 122 10.60 18.98 8.71
CA VAL A 122 12.05 19.08 8.96
C VAL A 122 12.74 19.88 7.85
N GLN A 123 12.36 19.69 6.59
CA GLN A 123 12.94 20.41 5.45
C GLN A 123 12.55 21.90 5.41
N ARG A 124 11.34 22.27 5.84
CA ARG A 124 10.81 23.64 5.72
C ARG A 124 11.09 24.47 6.96
N SER A 125 10.94 23.89 8.15
CA SER A 125 11.04 24.65 9.40
C SER A 125 12.50 24.89 9.82
N ARG A 126 12.93 26.17 9.71
CA ARG A 126 14.22 26.62 10.25
C ARG A 126 14.30 26.41 11.77
N VAL A 127 13.19 26.59 12.49
CA VAL A 127 13.11 26.42 13.95
C VAL A 127 13.38 24.97 14.33
N ILE A 128 12.72 24.01 13.68
CA ILE A 128 12.92 22.57 13.96
C ILE A 128 14.37 22.18 13.67
N ARG A 129 14.96 22.61 12.54
CA ARG A 129 16.36 22.31 12.23
C ARG A 129 17.35 22.93 13.21
N ARG A 130 17.08 24.16 13.68
CA ARG A 130 17.92 24.80 14.71
C ARG A 130 17.85 24.05 16.04
N ARG A 131 16.64 23.63 16.46
CA ARG A 131 16.45 22.86 17.70
C ARG A 131 17.05 21.45 17.66
N LEU A 132 16.88 20.73 16.56
CA LEU A 132 17.43 19.39 16.38
C LEU A 132 18.94 19.40 16.09
N GLY A 133 19.46 20.50 15.55
CA GLY A 133 20.81 20.55 15.00
C GLY A 133 20.93 19.84 13.63
N PRO A 134 22.06 20.03 12.93
CA PRO A 134 22.23 19.58 11.54
C PRO A 134 22.23 18.05 11.40
N PHE A 135 22.84 17.33 12.35
CA PHE A 135 22.94 15.87 12.28
C PHE A 135 21.61 15.18 12.60
N ALA A 136 20.94 15.59 13.68
CA ALA A 136 19.67 14.96 14.06
C ALA A 136 18.56 15.31 13.05
N SER A 137 18.51 16.54 12.54
CA SER A 137 17.54 16.88 11.49
C SER A 137 17.74 16.04 10.22
N LEU A 138 18.99 15.82 9.78
CA LEU A 138 19.27 14.94 8.65
C LEU A 138 18.88 13.48 8.95
N SER A 139 19.17 12.98 10.15
CA SER A 139 18.78 11.63 10.57
C SER A 139 17.27 11.46 10.58
N VAL A 140 16.51 12.39 11.17
CA VAL A 140 15.05 12.35 11.21
C VAL A 140 14.47 12.38 9.80
N HIS A 141 14.96 13.28 8.94
CA HIS A 141 14.51 13.38 7.55
C HIS A 141 14.69 12.05 6.80
N ARG A 142 15.84 11.38 6.96
CA ARG A 142 16.10 10.09 6.31
C ARG A 142 15.27 8.96 6.88
N THR A 143 15.20 8.83 8.22
CA THR A 143 14.39 7.80 8.88
C THR A 143 12.92 7.94 8.46
N ALA A 144 12.38 9.15 8.44
CA ALA A 144 11.04 9.42 7.96
C ALA A 144 10.86 9.05 6.48
N GLY A 145 11.86 9.32 5.62
CA GLY A 145 11.83 8.91 4.22
C GLY A 145 11.79 7.39 4.01
N TYR A 146 12.56 6.61 4.78
CA TYR A 146 12.50 5.14 4.72
C TYR A 146 11.20 4.59 5.31
N LEU A 147 10.69 5.16 6.40
CA LEU A 147 9.39 4.79 6.96
C LEU A 147 8.26 5.06 5.95
N LEU A 148 8.29 6.22 5.28
CA LEU A 148 7.38 6.56 4.19
C LEU A 148 7.42 5.48 3.09
N MET A 149 8.61 5.09 2.63
CA MET A 149 8.74 4.04 1.61
C MET A 149 8.18 2.70 2.09
N ALA A 150 8.53 2.27 3.30
CA ALA A 150 8.05 1.02 3.85
C ALA A 150 6.52 1.01 3.98
N ALA A 151 5.96 2.08 4.55
CA ALA A 151 4.53 2.22 4.75
C ALA A 151 3.76 2.30 3.42
N ALA A 152 4.28 3.02 2.42
CA ALA A 152 3.65 3.12 1.10
C ALA A 152 3.73 1.79 0.33
N ALA A 153 4.84 1.06 0.41
CA ALA A 153 4.97 -0.26 -0.19
C ALA A 153 4.03 -1.28 0.47
N ILE A 154 3.91 -1.27 1.80
CA ILE A 154 2.95 -2.11 2.54
C ILE A 154 1.51 -1.73 2.17
N HIS A 155 1.18 -0.43 2.14
CA HIS A 155 -0.12 0.07 1.71
C HIS A 155 -0.50 -0.53 0.36
N ILE A 156 0.38 -0.48 -0.63
CA ILE A 156 0.13 -0.99 -1.98
C ILE A 156 0.06 -2.53 -1.98
N ALA A 157 1.02 -3.20 -1.33
CA ALA A 157 1.10 -4.66 -1.34
C ALA A 157 -0.09 -5.35 -0.66
N LEU A 158 -0.78 -4.64 0.24
CA LEU A 158 -1.97 -5.13 0.95
C LEU A 158 -3.29 -4.70 0.31
N ILE A 159 -3.29 -3.98 -0.82
CA ILE A 159 -4.53 -3.66 -1.54
C ILE A 159 -5.21 -4.96 -2.00
N SER A 160 -6.50 -5.10 -1.70
CA SER A 160 -7.31 -6.24 -2.15
C SER A 160 -7.28 -6.39 -3.69
N GLY A 161 -7.05 -7.62 -4.17
CA GLY A 161 -6.88 -7.92 -5.61
C GLY A 161 -5.49 -7.60 -6.19
N MET A 162 -4.51 -7.27 -5.33
CA MET A 162 -3.12 -7.14 -5.77
C MET A 162 -2.59 -8.48 -6.30
N VAL A 163 -2.02 -8.45 -7.51
CA VAL A 163 -1.35 -9.64 -8.07
C VAL A 163 -0.11 -9.97 -7.24
N MET A 164 0.00 -11.22 -6.80
CA MET A 164 1.10 -11.71 -5.94
C MET A 164 2.48 -11.37 -6.48
N LEU A 165 2.69 -11.46 -7.81
CA LEU A 165 3.96 -11.11 -8.44
C LEU A 165 4.29 -9.61 -8.28
N ALA A 166 3.29 -8.73 -8.40
CA ALA A 166 3.48 -7.29 -8.21
C ALA A 166 3.81 -6.98 -6.76
N ALA A 167 3.09 -7.57 -5.81
CA ALA A 167 3.38 -7.44 -4.38
C ALA A 167 4.81 -7.92 -4.06
N ALA A 168 5.20 -9.09 -4.55
CA ALA A 168 6.55 -9.63 -4.36
C ALA A 168 7.63 -8.71 -4.94
N ALA A 169 7.43 -8.19 -6.16
CA ALA A 169 8.36 -7.25 -6.79
C ALA A 169 8.49 -5.93 -6.00
N LEU A 170 7.37 -5.40 -5.48
CA LEU A 170 7.36 -4.20 -4.64
C LEU A 170 8.10 -4.42 -3.33
N LEU A 171 7.83 -5.54 -2.64
CA LEU A 171 8.47 -5.87 -1.37
C LEU A 171 9.96 -6.17 -1.55
N ALA A 172 10.36 -6.84 -2.64
CA ALA A 172 11.76 -7.02 -2.99
C ALA A 172 12.45 -5.68 -3.26
N GLY A 173 11.77 -4.80 -4.02
CA GLY A 173 12.26 -3.45 -4.30
C GLY A 173 12.48 -2.62 -3.03
N LEU A 174 11.52 -2.65 -2.10
CA LEU A 174 11.64 -2.06 -0.77
C LEU A 174 12.82 -2.66 0.00
N ALA A 175 12.94 -3.99 0.06
CA ALA A 175 14.01 -4.65 0.81
C ALA A 175 15.39 -4.23 0.31
N PHE A 176 15.60 -4.16 -1.01
CA PHE A 176 16.86 -3.68 -1.58
C PHE A 176 17.16 -2.20 -1.24
N LEU A 177 16.16 -1.32 -1.26
CA LEU A 177 16.33 0.08 -0.84
C LEU A 177 16.64 0.20 0.65
N LEU A 178 16.01 -0.63 1.50
CA LEU A 178 16.31 -0.67 2.93
C LEU A 178 17.73 -1.17 3.19
N VAL A 179 18.19 -2.20 2.48
CA VAL A 179 19.58 -2.67 2.55
C VAL A 179 20.54 -1.57 2.10
N GLU A 180 20.25 -0.88 0.98
CA GLU A 180 21.03 0.28 0.53
C GLU A 180 21.15 1.33 1.63
N GLY A 181 20.04 1.66 2.29
CA GLY A 181 20.00 2.61 3.39
C GLY A 181 20.77 2.17 4.63
N LEU A 182 20.56 0.92 5.07
CA LEU A 182 21.24 0.35 6.24
C LEU A 182 22.76 0.28 6.05
N LEU A 183 23.25 -0.10 4.87
CA LEU A 183 24.68 -0.13 4.56
C LEU A 183 25.34 1.27 4.58
N ARG A 184 24.53 2.31 4.54
CA ARG A 184 24.94 3.70 4.27
C ARG A 184 24.74 4.63 5.45
N GLU A 185 23.81 4.34 6.33
CA GLU A 185 23.53 5.16 7.52
C GLU A 185 24.52 4.88 8.64
N ARG A 186 24.93 5.94 9.34
CA ARG A 186 25.73 5.79 10.56
C ARG A 186 24.87 5.35 11.76
N HIS A 187 23.57 5.60 11.70
CA HIS A 187 22.60 5.32 12.77
C HIS A 187 21.69 4.13 12.44
N ILE A 188 22.30 3.03 11.96
CA ILE A 188 21.61 1.80 11.53
C ILE A 188 20.62 1.31 12.59
N LEU A 189 21.03 1.29 13.87
CA LEU A 189 20.19 0.79 14.96
C LEU A 189 18.88 1.59 15.10
N ARG A 190 18.94 2.93 14.99
CA ARG A 190 17.72 3.76 15.08
C ARG A 190 16.78 3.48 13.92
N LEU A 191 17.31 3.39 12.70
CA LEU A 191 16.52 3.06 11.51
C LEU A 191 15.87 1.67 11.65
N ALA A 192 16.66 0.66 12.05
CA ALA A 192 16.18 -0.70 12.25
C ALA A 192 15.09 -0.79 13.33
N ILE A 193 15.27 -0.09 14.46
CA ILE A 193 14.27 -0.02 15.54
C ILE A 193 12.99 0.63 15.02
N THR A 194 13.06 1.78 14.35
CA THR A 194 11.86 2.46 13.83
C THR A 194 11.09 1.60 12.84
N LEU A 195 11.79 0.94 11.91
CA LEU A 195 11.16 0.04 10.95
C LEU A 195 10.59 -1.21 11.62
N GLY A 196 11.33 -1.80 12.56
CA GLY A 196 10.88 -2.95 13.33
C GLY A 196 9.63 -2.66 14.16
N LEU A 197 9.58 -1.50 14.82
CA LEU A 197 8.39 -1.04 15.55
C LEU A 197 7.20 -0.83 14.62
N PHE A 198 7.41 -0.23 13.44
CA PHE A 198 6.35 -0.04 12.46
C PHE A 198 5.78 -1.37 11.95
N VAL A 199 6.65 -2.30 11.53
CA VAL A 199 6.23 -3.64 11.06
C VAL A 199 5.56 -4.42 12.20
N GLY A 200 6.10 -4.36 13.42
CA GLY A 200 5.51 -4.97 14.60
C GLY A 200 4.11 -4.42 14.91
N ALA A 201 3.90 -3.11 14.79
CA ALA A 201 2.60 -2.49 14.98
C ALA A 201 1.59 -2.90 13.89
N ILE A 202 2.01 -2.94 12.62
CA ILE A 202 1.18 -3.42 11.51
C ILE A 202 0.79 -4.89 11.74
N ALA A 203 1.74 -5.75 12.10
CA ALA A 203 1.47 -7.15 12.42
C ALA A 203 0.48 -7.26 13.59
N TRP A 204 0.70 -6.51 14.67
CA TRP A 204 -0.19 -6.53 15.83
C TRP A 204 -1.62 -6.08 15.50
N LEU A 205 -1.80 -5.10 14.61
CA LEU A 205 -3.12 -4.70 14.13
C LEU A 205 -3.75 -5.78 13.23
N ALA A 206 -2.95 -6.57 12.52
CA ALA A 206 -3.38 -7.53 11.49
C ALA A 206 -3.84 -8.87 12.04
N MET A 207 -3.31 -9.27 13.20
CA MET A 207 -3.55 -10.58 13.79
C MET A 207 -3.78 -10.52 15.31
N GLY A 208 -4.33 -11.61 15.85
CA GLY A 208 -4.56 -11.76 17.29
C GLY A 208 -5.69 -10.89 17.84
N SER A 209 -5.62 -10.57 19.14
CA SER A 209 -6.70 -9.92 19.88
C SER A 209 -7.04 -8.51 19.37
N MET A 210 -6.05 -7.75 18.89
CA MET A 210 -6.28 -6.41 18.34
C MET A 210 -7.01 -6.45 17.01
N ALA A 211 -6.68 -7.40 16.13
CA ALA A 211 -7.43 -7.62 14.89
C ALA A 211 -8.87 -8.04 15.21
N GLU A 212 -9.05 -8.99 16.12
CA GLU A 212 -10.39 -9.43 16.52
C GLU A 212 -11.25 -8.29 17.07
N THR A 213 -10.66 -7.42 17.91
CA THR A 213 -11.34 -6.26 18.47
C THR A 213 -11.70 -5.24 17.40
N ARG A 214 -10.77 -4.93 16.48
CA ARG A 214 -11.01 -4.03 15.35
C ARG A 214 -12.13 -4.53 14.45
N LEU A 215 -12.14 -5.84 14.17
CA LEU A 215 -13.08 -6.47 13.23
C LEU A 215 -14.41 -6.84 13.88
N ALA A 216 -14.55 -6.76 15.20
CA ALA A 216 -15.81 -7.06 15.89
C ALA A 216 -16.99 -6.22 15.36
N SER A 217 -16.78 -4.94 15.08
CA SER A 217 -17.81 -4.07 14.50
C SER A 217 -18.22 -4.52 13.10
N LEU A 218 -17.28 -4.98 12.27
CA LEU A 218 -17.56 -5.51 10.93
C LEU A 218 -18.42 -6.79 10.98
N ARG A 219 -18.17 -7.66 11.97
CA ARG A 219 -18.98 -8.87 12.20
C ARG A 219 -20.41 -8.57 12.64
N GLN A 220 -20.62 -7.45 13.32
CA GLN A 220 -21.93 -7.02 13.80
C GLN A 220 -22.65 -6.09 12.81
N ALA A 221 -21.93 -5.43 11.91
CA ALA A 221 -22.49 -4.49 10.94
C ALA A 221 -23.59 -5.15 10.10
N PRO A 222 -24.67 -4.44 9.73
CA PRO A 222 -25.66 -4.94 8.79
C PRO A 222 -24.98 -5.47 7.51
N ILE A 223 -25.54 -6.51 6.93
CA ILE A 223 -25.04 -7.03 5.66
C ILE A 223 -25.30 -5.95 4.60
N ASP A 224 -24.23 -5.34 4.10
CA ASP A 224 -24.31 -4.53 2.91
C ASP A 224 -24.45 -5.45 1.70
N HIS A 225 -25.63 -5.45 1.11
CA HIS A 225 -25.89 -6.25 -0.06
C HIS A 225 -25.38 -5.51 -1.28
N ALA A 226 -24.21 -5.91 -1.78
CA ALA A 226 -23.88 -5.64 -3.17
C ALA A 226 -25.07 -6.10 -4.04
N ARG A 227 -25.36 -5.38 -5.14
CA ARG A 227 -26.40 -5.72 -6.11
C ARG A 227 -25.99 -6.97 -6.89
N PHE A 228 -25.93 -8.11 -6.19
CA PHE A 228 -25.57 -9.39 -6.72
C PHE A 228 -26.84 -10.12 -7.15
N LEU A 229 -27.10 -10.09 -8.45
CA LEU A 229 -28.20 -10.83 -9.05
C LEU A 229 -27.63 -12.12 -9.66
N HIS A 230 -28.11 -13.27 -9.19
CA HIS A 230 -27.73 -14.57 -9.75
C HIS A 230 -28.07 -14.66 -11.25
N THR A 231 -29.09 -13.93 -11.71
CA THR A 231 -29.48 -13.86 -13.13
C THR A 231 -28.38 -13.26 -14.01
N ASP A 232 -27.53 -12.39 -13.47
CA ASP A 232 -26.41 -11.80 -14.20
C ASP A 232 -25.19 -12.74 -14.26
N HIS A 233 -25.25 -13.87 -13.54
CA HIS A 233 -24.15 -14.84 -13.37
C HIS A 233 -24.54 -16.26 -13.80
N THR A 234 -25.61 -16.43 -14.58
CA THR A 234 -26.12 -17.74 -15.02
C THR A 234 -25.14 -18.56 -15.86
N GLY A 235 -24.12 -17.92 -16.43
CA GLY A 235 -23.02 -18.58 -17.15
C GLY A 235 -21.94 -19.17 -16.25
N LEU A 236 -22.00 -18.98 -14.93
CA LEU A 236 -21.06 -19.52 -13.96
C LEU A 236 -21.65 -20.75 -13.27
N ALA A 237 -20.82 -21.77 -13.05
CA ALA A 237 -21.21 -22.90 -12.22
C ALA A 237 -21.43 -22.44 -10.77
N CYS A 238 -22.43 -22.98 -10.08
CA CYS A 238 -22.75 -22.60 -8.69
C CYS A 238 -21.52 -22.72 -7.77
N ALA A 239 -20.75 -23.80 -7.92
CA ALA A 239 -19.52 -24.06 -7.18
C ALA A 239 -18.38 -23.04 -7.45
N GLY A 240 -18.50 -22.23 -8.51
CA GLY A 240 -17.57 -21.14 -8.79
C GLY A 240 -17.64 -19.99 -7.78
N CYS A 241 -18.78 -19.83 -7.11
CA CYS A 241 -18.97 -18.87 -6.00
C CYS A 241 -19.25 -19.59 -4.68
N HIS A 242 -20.07 -20.64 -4.72
CA HIS A 242 -20.43 -21.47 -3.57
C HIS A 242 -19.41 -22.60 -3.36
N HIS A 243 -18.20 -22.23 -2.91
CA HIS A 243 -17.13 -23.21 -2.66
C HIS A 243 -17.55 -24.29 -1.65
N ASN A 244 -18.49 -23.97 -0.75
CA ASN A 244 -19.10 -24.89 0.21
C ASN A 244 -19.77 -26.11 -0.43
N PHE A 245 -20.19 -26.04 -1.69
CA PHE A 245 -20.74 -27.20 -2.41
C PHE A 245 -19.69 -28.25 -2.75
N VAL A 246 -18.41 -27.88 -2.76
CA VAL A 246 -17.28 -28.76 -3.10
C VAL A 246 -16.55 -29.19 -1.84
N ASP A 247 -16.17 -28.24 -0.98
CA ASP A 247 -15.36 -28.52 0.21
C ASP A 247 -16.19 -28.89 1.45
N ARG A 248 -17.53 -28.83 1.35
CA ARG A 248 -18.49 -29.15 2.40
C ARG A 248 -18.34 -28.25 3.64
N THR A 249 -17.84 -27.03 3.49
CA THR A 249 -17.69 -26.06 4.58
C THR A 249 -18.94 -25.22 4.78
N GLY A 250 -19.60 -25.36 5.94
CA GLY A 250 -20.76 -24.55 6.29
C GLY A 250 -22.03 -24.88 5.49
N SER A 251 -23.19 -24.56 6.07
CA SER A 251 -24.52 -24.80 5.50
C SER A 251 -25.35 -23.52 5.36
N GLU A 252 -24.77 -22.38 5.74
CA GLU A 252 -25.44 -21.08 5.79
C GLU A 252 -25.11 -20.21 4.56
N ASN A 253 -25.72 -19.03 4.48
CA ASN A 253 -25.38 -18.02 3.48
C ASN A 253 -23.90 -17.62 3.60
N CYS A 254 -23.23 -17.42 2.45
CA CYS A 254 -21.81 -17.06 2.39
C CYS A 254 -21.45 -15.85 3.27
N LEU A 255 -22.26 -14.79 3.27
CA LEU A 255 -22.01 -13.59 4.07
C LEU A 255 -22.08 -13.90 5.56
N THR A 256 -23.03 -14.72 6.02
CA THR A 256 -23.12 -15.13 7.42
C THR A 256 -21.88 -15.91 7.85
N CYS A 257 -21.47 -16.91 7.06
CA CYS A 257 -20.28 -17.70 7.33
C CYS A 257 -19.01 -16.83 7.37
N HIS A 258 -18.79 -16.02 6.33
CA HIS A 258 -17.59 -15.18 6.20
C HIS A 258 -17.53 -14.06 7.24
N LYS A 259 -18.67 -13.51 7.68
CA LYS A 259 -18.69 -12.59 8.83
C LYS A 259 -18.21 -13.27 10.10
N ARG A 260 -18.67 -14.49 10.38
CA ARG A 260 -18.27 -15.21 11.60
C ARG A 260 -16.76 -15.42 11.66
N ILE A 261 -16.15 -15.78 10.53
CA ILE A 261 -14.70 -16.06 10.45
C ILE A 261 -13.82 -14.83 10.23
N SER A 262 -14.39 -13.61 10.13
CA SER A 262 -13.66 -12.34 9.99
C SER A 262 -12.97 -11.92 11.30
N VAL A 263 -11.98 -12.69 11.73
CA VAL A 263 -11.23 -12.49 12.98
C VAL A 263 -9.79 -12.01 12.75
N SER A 264 -9.32 -12.00 11.50
CA SER A 264 -8.04 -11.43 11.09
C SER A 264 -8.19 -10.66 9.78
N GLU A 265 -7.19 -9.88 9.41
CA GLU A 265 -7.21 -9.18 8.11
C GLU A 265 -7.21 -10.14 6.91
N THR A 266 -6.62 -11.33 7.05
CA THR A 266 -6.62 -12.36 5.99
C THR A 266 -7.98 -13.01 5.79
N THR A 267 -8.86 -12.99 6.80
CA THR A 267 -10.21 -13.55 6.72
C THR A 267 -11.30 -12.48 6.75
N ARG A 268 -10.90 -11.22 6.58
CA ARG A 268 -11.77 -10.06 6.64
C ARG A 268 -12.76 -10.07 5.46
N ILE A 269 -14.05 -10.09 5.76
CA ILE A 269 -15.11 -10.33 4.78
C ILE A 269 -15.10 -9.37 3.59
N ASP A 270 -15.09 -8.07 3.81
CA ASP A 270 -15.05 -7.06 2.74
C ASP A 270 -13.80 -7.23 1.85
N GLY A 271 -12.62 -7.45 2.44
CA GLY A 271 -11.39 -7.71 1.70
C GLY A 271 -11.49 -8.94 0.81
N MET A 272 -12.04 -10.04 1.34
CA MET A 272 -12.24 -11.30 0.62
C MET A 272 -13.23 -11.14 -0.54
N PHE A 273 -14.40 -10.55 -0.30
CA PHE A 273 -15.42 -10.40 -1.35
C PHE A 273 -15.00 -9.37 -2.41
N HIS A 274 -14.36 -8.26 -2.01
CA HIS A 274 -13.80 -7.32 -2.99
C HIS A 274 -12.74 -7.99 -3.86
N ALA A 275 -11.81 -8.77 -3.28
CA ALA A 275 -10.82 -9.52 -4.05
C ALA A 275 -11.51 -10.49 -5.02
N PHE A 276 -12.38 -11.35 -4.49
CA PHE A 276 -13.07 -12.39 -5.26
C PHE A 276 -13.87 -11.82 -6.44
N CYS A 277 -14.77 -10.85 -6.17
CA CYS A 277 -15.61 -10.26 -7.19
C CYS A 277 -14.78 -9.47 -8.23
N SER A 278 -13.86 -8.62 -7.76
CA SER A 278 -13.05 -7.80 -8.67
C SER A 278 -12.11 -8.63 -9.54
N ASP A 279 -11.51 -9.70 -9.01
CA ASP A 279 -10.62 -10.58 -9.77
C ASP A 279 -11.37 -11.42 -10.80
N CYS A 280 -12.61 -11.84 -10.51
CA CYS A 280 -13.47 -12.47 -11.51
C CYS A 280 -13.75 -11.50 -12.67
N HIS A 281 -14.21 -10.28 -12.36
CA HIS A 281 -14.54 -9.29 -13.39
C HIS A 281 -13.30 -8.82 -14.18
N ARG A 282 -12.14 -8.66 -13.53
CA ARG A 282 -10.88 -8.32 -14.21
C ARG A 282 -10.45 -9.40 -15.19
N ARG A 283 -10.56 -10.67 -14.82
CA ARG A 283 -10.23 -11.79 -15.72
C ARG A 283 -11.13 -11.79 -16.96
N ASP A 284 -12.43 -11.62 -16.78
CA ASP A 284 -13.36 -11.55 -17.92
C ASP A 284 -13.09 -10.34 -18.81
N LYS A 285 -12.79 -9.18 -18.23
CA LYS A 285 -12.35 -7.98 -18.98
C LYS A 285 -11.08 -8.23 -19.79
N GLN A 286 -10.09 -8.90 -19.22
CA GLN A 286 -8.81 -9.19 -19.89
C GLN A 286 -8.98 -10.07 -21.13
N VAL A 287 -9.94 -11.00 -21.12
CA VAL A 287 -10.23 -11.89 -22.25
C VAL A 287 -11.35 -11.36 -23.16
N GLY A 288 -11.78 -10.11 -22.97
CA GLY A 288 -12.80 -9.47 -23.80
C GLY A 288 -14.22 -10.04 -23.63
N ARG A 289 -14.51 -10.71 -22.51
CA ARG A 289 -15.87 -11.18 -22.19
C ARG A 289 -16.69 -10.07 -21.56
N LYS A 290 -18.02 -10.24 -21.50
CA LYS A 290 -18.89 -9.38 -20.69
C LYS A 290 -18.49 -9.53 -19.22
N PHE A 291 -18.33 -8.42 -18.52
CA PHE A 291 -17.91 -8.37 -17.12
C PHE A 291 -18.73 -7.33 -16.35
N GLY A 292 -18.82 -7.49 -15.02
CA GLY A 292 -19.45 -6.52 -14.14
C GLY A 292 -18.53 -5.33 -13.78
N PRO A 293 -18.96 -4.41 -12.92
CA PRO A 293 -18.13 -3.28 -12.48
C PRO A 293 -16.81 -3.75 -11.82
N ILE A 294 -15.73 -3.01 -12.05
CA ILE A 294 -14.41 -3.23 -11.43
C ILE A 294 -14.02 -1.92 -10.73
N ASP A 295 -13.71 -2.00 -9.44
CA ASP A 295 -13.34 -0.86 -8.59
C ASP A 295 -14.40 0.27 -8.49
N ASP A 296 -15.59 0.09 -9.06
CA ASP A 296 -16.71 1.00 -8.94
C ASP A 296 -17.64 0.58 -7.78
N CYS A 297 -17.43 1.17 -6.60
CA CYS A 297 -18.24 0.92 -5.42
C CYS A 297 -19.74 1.15 -5.66
N ASN A 298 -20.13 2.20 -6.39
CA ASN A 298 -21.54 2.48 -6.67
C ASN A 298 -22.11 1.50 -7.69
N GLY A 299 -21.31 1.09 -8.67
CA GLY A 299 -21.67 0.05 -9.63
C GLY A 299 -21.97 -1.29 -8.93
N CYS A 300 -21.19 -1.65 -7.91
CA CYS A 300 -21.36 -2.88 -7.13
C CYS A 300 -22.46 -2.78 -6.07
N HIS A 301 -22.50 -1.70 -5.28
CA HIS A 301 -23.36 -1.58 -4.09
C HIS A 301 -24.66 -0.83 -4.34
N GLY A 302 -24.84 -0.19 -5.50
CA GLY A 302 -25.96 0.70 -5.75
C GLY A 302 -25.82 2.04 -5.00
N ARG A 303 -26.85 2.89 -5.14
CA ARG A 303 -27.03 4.11 -4.34
C ARG A 303 -28.21 3.91 -3.39
#